data_AF-A0A653XVK9-F1
#
_entry.id   AF-A0A653XVK9-F1
#
_cell.length_a   1.000
_cell.length_b   1.000
_cell.length_c   1.000
_cell.angle_alpha   90.00
_cell.angle_beta   90.00
_cell.angle_gamma   90.00
#
_symmetry.space_group_name_H-M   'P 1'
#
loop_
_entity.id
_entity.type
_entity.pdbx_description
1 polymer ?
#
loop_
_entity_poly.entity_id
_entity_poly.type
_entity_poly.pdbx_seq_one_letter_code
_entity_poly.pdbx_strand_id
1 'polypeptide(L)'
;MGWFTEGSEHEGYVVCVFADGMYGSGGRDMEINLMTPDGRPVAQENELGRDAWRPPSQVVGWRVACSCVPFREHVILDPLWTRVWDPADEDPAAHRLYAGDPSSADAADIGDREDLEPLFLDVWHRHIAPDLSLHTIRTLGQSLKDLEAQLDEAVAAARASGVSWDKIGKAFGISRQGAQKRWEVPPVNMESN
;
A
#
# COMPACT_ATOMS: atom_id res chain seq x y z
N MET A 1 0.51 -0.35 -15.92
CA MET A 1 -0.60 -0.23 -14.95
C MET A 1 -0.08 -0.02 -13.52
N GLY A 2 -0.90 0.53 -12.61
CA GLY A 2 -0.56 0.73 -11.19
C GLY A 2 -1.50 -0.02 -10.25
N TRP A 3 -1.01 -0.40 -9.07
CA TRP A 3 -1.70 -1.19 -8.05
C TRP A 3 -1.94 -0.37 -6.79
N PHE A 4 -3.12 -0.54 -6.19
CA PHE A 4 -3.55 0.13 -4.96
C PHE A 4 -4.14 -0.90 -3.99
N THR A 5 -4.04 -0.62 -2.69
CA THR A 5 -4.69 -1.41 -1.63
C THR A 5 -5.53 -0.48 -0.77
N GLU A 6 -6.74 -0.89 -0.43
CA GLU A 6 -7.63 -0.12 0.45
C GLU A 6 -6.95 0.13 1.81
N GLY A 7 -7.07 1.36 2.33
CA GLY A 7 -6.44 1.75 3.60
C GLY A 7 -4.92 1.97 3.52
N SER A 8 -4.35 1.90 2.32
CA SER A 8 -2.92 2.15 2.05
C SER A 8 -2.73 3.46 1.29
N GLU A 9 -1.68 4.21 1.64
CA GLU A 9 -1.20 5.37 0.86
C GLU A 9 -0.13 4.98 -0.17
N HIS A 10 0.02 3.68 -0.44
CA HIS A 10 1.01 3.13 -1.34
C HIS A 10 0.40 2.85 -2.72
N GLU A 11 1.12 3.25 -3.77
CA GLU A 11 0.86 2.84 -5.15
C GLU A 11 2.07 2.05 -5.67
N GLY A 12 1.83 0.82 -6.11
CA GLY A 12 2.84 -0.03 -6.73
C GLY A 12 2.76 0.03 -8.24
N TYR A 13 3.89 0.01 -8.92
CA TYR A 13 3.95 -0.01 -10.39
C TYR A 13 5.30 -0.55 -10.86
N VAL A 14 5.43 -0.83 -12.14
CA VAL A 14 6.70 -1.23 -12.75
C VAL A 14 7.38 -0.02 -13.38
N VAL A 15 8.68 0.11 -13.13
CA VAL A 15 9.54 1.09 -13.80
C VAL A 15 10.51 0.40 -14.75
N CYS A 16 10.76 1.03 -15.88
CA CYS A 16 11.89 0.73 -16.76
C CYS A 16 13.18 1.23 -16.11
N VAL A 17 14.24 0.44 -16.20
CA VAL A 17 15.57 0.77 -15.70
C VAL A 17 16.53 0.91 -16.87
N PHE A 18 17.40 1.93 -16.81
CA PHE A 18 18.42 2.23 -17.81
C PHE A 18 19.83 1.86 -17.32
N ALA A 19 20.78 1.73 -18.26
CA ALA A 19 22.15 1.28 -17.98
C ALA A 19 22.93 2.16 -16.98
N ASP A 20 22.57 3.44 -16.87
CA ASP A 20 23.16 4.40 -15.95
C ASP A 20 22.47 4.46 -14.58
N GLY A 21 21.53 3.55 -14.32
CA GLY A 21 20.80 3.45 -13.06
C GLY A 21 19.61 4.42 -12.95
N MET A 22 19.37 5.25 -13.96
CA MET A 22 18.13 6.02 -14.05
C MET A 22 16.95 5.10 -14.32
N TYR A 23 15.74 5.58 -14.04
CA TYR A 23 14.52 4.80 -14.26
C TYR A 23 13.37 5.68 -14.74
N GLY A 24 12.25 5.07 -15.11
CA GLY A 24 11.07 5.77 -15.58
C GLY A 24 9.84 4.89 -15.70
N SER A 25 8.66 5.48 -15.82
CA SER A 25 7.40 4.76 -15.98
C SER A 25 6.40 5.53 -16.83
N GLY A 26 5.78 4.86 -17.78
CA GLY A 26 4.78 5.46 -18.65
C GLY A 26 5.38 6.36 -19.73
N GLY A 27 4.62 6.55 -20.81
CA GLY A 27 5.09 7.27 -21.98
C GLY A 27 4.02 7.98 -22.78
N ARG A 28 4.42 9.08 -23.44
CA ARG A 28 3.77 9.57 -24.65
C ARG A 28 4.61 9.12 -25.84
N ASP A 29 3.98 8.74 -26.95
CA ASP A 29 4.65 8.48 -28.23
C ASP A 29 5.83 7.49 -28.16
N MET A 30 5.72 6.46 -27.30
CA MET A 30 6.76 5.46 -27.01
C MET A 30 8.05 6.01 -26.39
N GLU A 31 8.00 7.10 -25.63
CA GLU A 31 9.15 7.53 -24.83
C GLU A 31 8.85 7.39 -23.34
N ILE A 32 9.86 7.08 -22.54
CA ILE A 32 9.76 6.85 -21.09
C ILE A 32 10.39 8.04 -20.37
N ASN A 33 9.68 8.63 -19.40
CA ASN A 33 10.18 9.78 -18.64
C ASN A 33 11.41 9.38 -17.84
N LEU A 34 12.32 10.31 -17.60
CA LEU A 34 13.58 10.01 -16.93
C LEU A 34 13.61 10.54 -15.50
N MET A 35 13.82 9.63 -14.56
CA MET A 35 13.99 9.90 -13.14
C MET A 35 15.42 9.54 -12.72
N THR A 36 16.00 10.36 -11.86
CA THR A 36 17.27 10.05 -11.20
C THR A 36 17.10 8.88 -10.21
N PRO A 37 18.20 8.22 -9.81
CA PRO A 37 18.13 7.15 -8.80
C PRO A 37 17.49 7.57 -7.46
N ASP A 38 17.56 8.85 -7.10
CA ASP A 38 16.92 9.43 -5.91
C ASP A 38 15.47 9.93 -6.16
N GLY A 39 14.89 9.61 -7.32
CA GLY A 39 13.49 9.85 -7.62
C GLY A 39 13.14 11.29 -7.98
N ARG A 40 14.05 12.01 -8.64
CA ARG A 40 13.79 13.36 -9.16
C ARG A 40 13.62 13.33 -10.68
N PRO A 41 12.68 14.10 -11.24
CA PRO A 41 12.58 14.24 -12.68
C PRO A 41 13.85 14.88 -13.24
N VAL A 42 14.34 14.33 -14.35
CA VAL A 42 15.46 14.90 -15.11
C VAL A 42 14.88 15.86 -16.13
N ALA A 43 15.35 17.11 -16.13
CA ALA A 43 14.93 18.09 -17.14
C ALA A 43 15.62 17.81 -18.49
N GLN A 44 14.93 18.11 -19.58
CA GLN A 44 15.51 18.08 -20.92
C GLN A 44 16.58 19.18 -21.05
N GLU A 45 17.78 18.83 -21.53
CA GLU A 45 18.96 19.73 -21.55
C GLU A 45 18.74 21.08 -22.25
N ASN A 46 17.72 21.21 -23.11
CA ASN A 46 17.51 22.39 -23.96
C ASN A 46 16.12 23.03 -23.87
N GLU A 47 15.23 22.55 -22.97
CA GLU A 47 13.90 23.13 -22.80
C GLU A 47 13.49 23.20 -21.31
N LEU A 48 13.52 24.41 -20.74
CA LEU A 48 13.04 24.68 -19.39
C LEU A 48 11.58 24.26 -19.24
N GLY A 49 11.32 23.33 -18.33
CA GLY A 49 9.97 22.85 -18.01
C GLY A 49 9.50 21.62 -18.78
N ARG A 50 10.38 20.99 -19.60
CA ARG A 50 10.14 19.64 -20.12
C ARG A 50 11.01 18.61 -19.43
N ASP A 51 10.41 17.46 -19.14
CA ASP A 51 11.12 16.28 -18.67
C ASP A 51 11.94 15.66 -19.80
N ALA A 52 13.07 15.04 -19.45
CA ALA A 52 13.87 14.23 -20.35
C ALA A 52 13.19 12.86 -20.55
N TRP A 53 13.34 12.32 -21.76
CA TRP A 53 12.73 11.06 -22.16
C TRP A 53 13.75 10.12 -22.80
N ARG A 54 13.48 8.81 -22.74
CA ARG A 54 14.29 7.78 -23.39
C ARG A 54 13.43 6.74 -24.10
N PRO A 55 13.89 6.19 -25.24
CA PRO A 55 13.13 5.18 -25.96
C PRO A 55 13.21 3.80 -25.28
N PRO A 56 12.22 2.92 -25.51
CA PRO A 56 12.19 1.52 -25.06
C PRO A 56 13.44 0.73 -25.42
N SER A 57 14.12 1.07 -26.52
CA SER A 57 15.38 0.42 -26.93
C SER A 57 16.53 0.59 -25.92
N GLN A 58 16.46 1.58 -25.03
CA GLN A 58 17.48 1.81 -24.00
C GLN A 58 17.19 1.10 -22.67
N VAL A 59 16.03 0.45 -22.54
CA VAL A 59 15.65 -0.27 -21.32
C VAL A 59 16.50 -1.53 -21.16
N VAL A 60 17.20 -1.64 -20.04
CA VAL A 60 18.04 -2.80 -19.69
C VAL A 60 17.33 -3.78 -18.76
N GLY A 61 16.20 -3.38 -18.19
CA GLY A 61 15.41 -4.20 -17.29
C GLY A 61 14.32 -3.42 -16.58
N TRP A 62 13.71 -4.05 -15.58
CA TRP A 62 12.57 -3.51 -14.85
C TRP A 62 12.66 -3.80 -13.37
N ARG A 63 12.08 -2.89 -12.59
CA ARG A 63 11.90 -3.06 -11.15
C ARG A 63 10.49 -2.69 -10.77
N VAL A 64 10.03 -3.26 -9.67
CA VAL A 64 8.84 -2.77 -8.98
C VAL A 64 9.22 -1.50 -8.24
N ALA A 65 8.39 -0.48 -8.32
CA ALA A 65 8.49 0.74 -7.56
C ALA A 65 7.26 0.89 -6.67
N CYS A 66 7.43 1.61 -5.57
CA CYS A 66 6.34 2.02 -4.69
C CYS A 66 6.42 3.52 -4.45
N SER A 67 5.31 4.23 -4.62
CA SER A 67 5.16 5.60 -4.14
C SER A 67 4.76 5.57 -2.66
N CYS A 68 5.72 5.78 -1.77
CA CYS A 68 5.55 5.73 -0.32
C CYS A 68 5.30 7.13 0.28
N VAL A 69 4.59 7.17 1.43
CA VAL A 69 4.29 8.34 2.29
C VAL A 69 3.77 9.57 1.54
N PRO A 70 2.51 9.94 1.78
CA PRO A 70 1.53 10.11 0.70
C PRO A 70 2.17 10.61 -0.60
N PHE A 71 2.57 9.67 -1.46
CA PHE A 71 3.11 9.89 -2.81
C PHE A 71 4.34 10.82 -2.93
N ARG A 72 5.21 10.91 -1.92
CA ARG A 72 6.38 11.83 -1.95
C ARG A 72 7.72 11.15 -2.19
N GLU A 73 7.82 9.85 -1.92
CA GLU A 73 9.06 9.12 -2.06
C GLU A 73 8.87 7.92 -3.00
N HIS A 74 9.70 7.86 -4.04
CA HIS A 74 9.72 6.74 -4.97
C HIS A 74 10.74 5.71 -4.46
N VAL A 75 10.24 4.59 -3.95
CA VAL A 75 11.07 3.48 -3.49
C VAL A 75 11.18 2.44 -4.59
N ILE A 76 12.40 2.27 -5.11
CA ILE A 76 12.71 1.24 -6.12
C ILE A 76 13.07 -0.06 -5.41
N LEU A 77 12.31 -1.12 -5.69
CA LEU A 77 12.40 -2.41 -5.00
C LEU A 77 13.25 -3.40 -5.79
N ASP A 78 13.91 -4.29 -5.06
CA ASP A 78 14.55 -5.47 -5.64
C ASP A 78 13.54 -6.62 -5.82
N PRO A 79 13.75 -7.53 -6.79
CA PRO A 79 14.92 -7.64 -7.68
C PRO A 79 14.81 -6.80 -8.96
N LEU A 80 15.93 -6.66 -9.68
CA LEU A 80 15.93 -6.25 -11.08
C LEU A 80 15.61 -7.45 -11.98
N TRP A 81 14.60 -7.32 -12.83
CA TRP A 81 14.40 -8.20 -13.97
C TRP A 81 15.19 -7.68 -15.17
N THR A 82 16.22 -8.42 -15.59
CA THR A 82 17.07 -8.04 -16.72
C THR A 82 16.38 -8.35 -18.03
N ARG A 83 16.48 -7.42 -18.98
CA ARG A 83 15.99 -7.63 -20.35
C ARG A 83 16.87 -8.63 -21.09
N VAL A 84 16.22 -9.62 -21.70
CA VAL A 84 16.83 -10.50 -22.70
C VAL A 84 16.31 -10.17 -24.10
N TRP A 85 17.08 -10.53 -25.12
CA TRP A 85 16.80 -10.17 -26.52
C TRP A 85 16.25 -11.32 -27.35
N ASP A 86 16.35 -12.55 -26.86
CA ASP A 86 15.74 -13.74 -27.47
C ASP A 86 14.58 -14.20 -26.57
N PRO A 87 13.36 -14.41 -27.10
CA PRO A 87 12.26 -14.98 -26.32
C PRO A 87 12.59 -16.36 -25.73
N ALA A 88 13.50 -17.13 -26.33
CA ALA A 88 13.94 -18.41 -25.79
C ALA A 88 14.77 -18.29 -24.49
N ASP A 89 15.31 -17.10 -24.20
CA ASP A 89 16.07 -16.81 -22.99
C ASP A 89 15.20 -16.30 -21.83
N GLU A 90 13.89 -16.11 -22.07
CA GLU A 90 12.97 -15.65 -21.03
C GLU A 90 12.83 -16.69 -19.92
N ASP A 91 13.04 -16.22 -18.69
CA ASP A 91 12.98 -17.01 -17.47
C ASP A 91 12.62 -16.08 -16.31
N PRO A 92 11.32 -15.85 -16.08
CA PRO A 92 10.86 -14.91 -15.06
C PRO A 92 11.33 -15.29 -13.64
N ALA A 93 11.52 -16.59 -13.37
CA ALA A 93 12.01 -17.10 -12.09
C ALA A 93 13.50 -16.79 -11.86
N ALA A 94 14.29 -16.70 -12.94
CA ALA A 94 15.67 -16.22 -12.90
C ALA A 94 15.79 -14.70 -13.14
N HIS A 95 14.68 -13.97 -13.08
CA HIS A 95 14.61 -12.52 -13.34
C HIS A 95 15.12 -12.10 -14.73
N ARG A 96 14.81 -12.90 -15.76
CA ARG A 96 15.11 -12.59 -17.17
C ARG A 96 13.82 -12.47 -17.95
N LEU A 97 13.55 -11.31 -18.55
CA LEU A 97 12.31 -11.04 -19.26
C LEU A 97 12.58 -10.62 -20.70
N TYR A 98 11.80 -11.18 -21.63
CA TYR A 98 11.77 -10.74 -23.01
C TYR A 98 10.68 -9.67 -23.17
N ALA A 99 10.97 -8.62 -23.95
CA ALA A 99 10.06 -7.50 -24.13
C ALA A 99 10.14 -6.97 -25.57
N GLY A 100 9.82 -7.85 -26.51
CA GLY A 100 9.74 -7.53 -27.92
C GLY A 100 11.05 -7.09 -28.56
N ASP A 101 10.95 -6.72 -29.83
CA ASP A 101 12.04 -6.11 -30.60
C ASP A 101 12.44 -4.74 -30.00
N PRO A 102 13.71 -4.31 -30.06
CA PRO A 102 14.13 -2.99 -29.58
C PRO A 102 13.32 -1.80 -30.11
N SER A 103 12.70 -1.91 -31.28
CA SER A 103 11.86 -0.86 -31.87
C SER A 103 10.40 -0.87 -31.40
N SER A 104 9.99 -1.87 -30.59
CA SER A 104 8.63 -1.99 -30.05
C SER A 104 8.40 -1.17 -28.77
N ALA A 105 7.13 -0.88 -28.48
CA ALA A 105 6.69 -0.30 -27.20
C ALA A 105 6.76 -1.31 -26.03
N ASP A 106 6.86 -2.61 -26.32
CA ASP A 106 6.64 -3.70 -25.36
C ASP A 106 7.50 -3.58 -24.09
N ALA A 107 8.71 -3.02 -24.22
CA ALA A 107 9.57 -2.76 -23.06
C ALA A 107 9.05 -1.65 -22.14
N ALA A 108 8.33 -0.65 -22.64
CA ALA A 108 7.65 0.33 -21.81
C ALA A 108 6.39 -0.25 -21.14
N ASP A 109 5.74 -1.21 -21.80
CA ASP A 109 4.44 -1.76 -21.39
C ASP A 109 4.55 -3.12 -20.67
N ILE A 110 5.75 -3.50 -20.20
CA ILE A 110 5.96 -4.79 -19.54
C ILE A 110 5.04 -5.01 -18.32
N GLY A 111 4.68 -3.91 -17.64
CA GLY A 111 3.79 -3.94 -16.48
C GLY A 111 2.35 -4.33 -16.81
N ASP A 112 2.00 -4.36 -18.10
CA ASP A 112 0.67 -4.75 -18.58
C ASP A 112 0.61 -6.24 -18.99
N ARG A 113 1.74 -6.96 -18.90
CA ARG A 113 1.78 -8.41 -19.10
C ARG A 113 1.13 -9.15 -17.92
N GLU A 114 -0.05 -9.71 -18.16
CA GLU A 114 -0.83 -10.47 -17.17
C GLU A 114 -0.05 -11.66 -16.58
N ASP A 115 0.84 -12.28 -17.34
CA ASP A 115 1.65 -13.42 -16.87
C ASP A 115 2.73 -13.03 -15.85
N LEU A 116 3.14 -11.76 -15.85
CA LEU A 116 4.17 -11.23 -14.94
C LEU A 116 3.58 -10.51 -13.74
N GLU A 117 2.33 -10.03 -13.84
CA GLU A 117 1.66 -9.29 -12.77
C GLU A 117 1.74 -9.97 -11.39
N PRO A 118 1.51 -11.30 -11.24
CA PRO A 118 1.63 -11.96 -9.94
C PRO A 118 3.03 -11.87 -9.32
N LEU A 119 4.09 -11.86 -10.14
CA LEU A 119 5.47 -11.76 -9.67
C LEU A 119 5.77 -10.36 -9.13
N PHE A 120 5.30 -9.34 -9.84
CA PHE A 120 5.49 -7.95 -9.43
C PHE A 120 4.63 -7.60 -8.20
N LEU A 121 3.38 -8.06 -8.18
CA LEU A 121 2.48 -7.91 -7.04
C LEU A 121 3.05 -8.54 -5.78
N ASP A 122 3.67 -9.72 -5.85
CA ASP A 122 4.28 -10.36 -4.68
C ASP A 122 5.44 -9.51 -4.10
N VAL A 123 6.27 -8.91 -4.95
CA VAL A 123 7.32 -7.98 -4.50
C VAL A 123 6.73 -6.76 -3.81
N TRP A 124 5.72 -6.14 -4.42
CA TRP A 124 5.06 -4.97 -3.87
C TRP A 124 4.31 -5.27 -2.56
N HIS A 125 3.56 -6.38 -2.50
CA HIS A 125 2.85 -6.80 -1.29
C HIS A 125 3.80 -7.07 -0.12
N ARG A 126 4.95 -7.72 -0.38
CA ARG A 126 5.97 -7.91 0.65
C ARG A 126 6.51 -6.58 1.19
N HIS A 127 6.63 -5.56 0.35
CA HIS A 127 7.04 -4.22 0.76
C HIS A 127 6.02 -3.52 1.65
N ILE A 128 4.72 -3.55 1.30
CA ILE A 128 3.67 -2.81 2.03
C ILE A 128 3.05 -3.57 3.21
N ALA A 129 3.30 -4.89 3.33
CA ALA A 129 2.71 -5.73 4.38
C ALA A 129 2.88 -5.20 5.82
N PRO A 130 4.03 -4.62 6.22
CA PRO A 130 4.18 -4.02 7.55
C PRO A 130 3.19 -2.87 7.80
N ASP A 131 3.03 -1.97 6.84
CA ASP A 131 2.16 -0.80 6.98
C ASP A 131 0.68 -1.18 6.97
N LEU A 132 0.30 -2.15 6.13
CA LEU A 132 -1.05 -2.72 6.13
C LEU A 132 -1.41 -3.35 7.49
N SER A 133 -0.45 -4.04 8.11
CA SER A 133 -0.63 -4.63 9.45
C SER A 133 -0.85 -3.54 10.51
N LEU A 134 -0.08 -2.45 10.46
CA LEU A 134 -0.25 -1.31 11.36
C LEU A 134 -1.59 -0.61 11.15
N HIS A 135 -2.02 -0.41 9.90
CA HIS A 135 -3.35 0.12 9.58
C HIS A 135 -4.45 -0.77 10.18
N THR A 136 -4.38 -2.08 9.93
CA THR A 136 -5.32 -3.06 10.47
C THR A 136 -5.43 -2.99 11.99
N ILE A 137 -4.29 -2.91 12.69
CA ILE A 137 -4.26 -2.77 14.16
C ILE A 137 -4.98 -1.49 14.61
N ARG A 138 -4.74 -0.36 13.94
CA ARG A 138 -5.41 0.92 14.28
C ARG A 138 -6.92 0.84 14.06
N THR A 139 -7.34 0.29 12.91
CA THR A 139 -8.76 0.14 12.57
C THR A 139 -9.47 -0.77 13.57
N LEU A 140 -8.90 -1.95 13.87
CA LEU A 140 -9.46 -2.84 14.88
C LEU A 140 -9.47 -2.21 16.28
N GLY A 141 -8.43 -1.47 16.64
CA GLY A 141 -8.38 -0.74 17.90
C GLY A 141 -9.48 0.33 18.01
N GLN A 142 -9.82 1.00 16.92
CA GLN A 142 -10.93 1.96 16.90
C GLN A 142 -12.27 1.25 16.98
N SER A 143 -12.48 0.18 16.19
CA SER A 143 -13.70 -0.63 16.26
C SER A 143 -13.93 -1.22 17.65
N LEU A 144 -12.87 -1.62 18.35
CA LEU A 144 -12.98 -2.10 19.73
C LEU A 144 -13.50 -1.01 20.66
N LYS A 145 -12.96 0.21 20.58
CA LYS A 145 -13.44 1.35 21.38
C LYS A 145 -14.90 1.68 21.08
N ASP A 146 -15.28 1.66 19.81
CA ASP A 146 -16.65 1.96 19.39
C ASP A 146 -17.63 0.89 19.89
N LEU A 147 -17.24 -0.38 19.87
CA LEU A 147 -18.02 -1.49 20.42
C LEU A 147 -18.11 -1.42 21.94
N GLU A 148 -17.04 -1.03 22.63
CA GLU A 148 -17.05 -0.81 24.08
C GLU A 148 -18.01 0.33 24.46
N ALA A 149 -17.99 1.45 23.73
CA ALA A 149 -18.92 2.54 23.94
C ALA A 149 -20.38 2.13 23.69
N GLN A 150 -20.65 1.39 22.61
CA GLN A 150 -22.00 0.86 22.33
C GLN A 150 -22.48 -0.11 23.42
N LEU A 151 -21.58 -0.93 23.96
CA LEU A 151 -21.89 -1.82 25.08
C LEU A 151 -22.25 -1.02 26.34
N ASP A 152 -21.48 0.02 26.65
CA ASP A 152 -21.74 0.89 27.80
C ASP A 152 -23.09 1.63 27.66
N GLU A 153 -23.40 2.13 26.46
CA GLU A 153 -24.70 2.74 26.14
C GLU A 153 -25.86 1.74 26.29
N ALA A 154 -25.71 0.52 25.78
CA ALA A 154 -26.72 -0.53 25.90
C ALA A 154 -26.98 -0.91 27.36
N VAL A 155 -25.92 -0.98 28.18
CA VAL A 155 -26.04 -1.23 29.62
C VAL A 155 -26.74 -0.06 30.31
N ALA A 156 -26.38 1.18 30.00
CA ALA A 156 -27.03 2.38 30.53
C ALA A 156 -28.53 2.40 30.19
N ALA A 157 -28.91 2.10 28.96
CA ALA A 157 -30.29 2.00 28.52
C ALA A 157 -31.08 0.88 29.24
N ALA A 158 -30.45 -0.28 29.44
CA ALA A 158 -31.04 -1.38 30.21
C ALA A 158 -31.26 -0.98 31.68
N ARG A 159 -30.30 -0.26 32.29
CA ARG A 159 -30.41 0.26 33.66
C ARG A 159 -31.52 1.31 33.78
N ALA A 160 -31.62 2.24 32.83
CA ALA A 160 -32.70 3.23 32.78
C ALA A 160 -34.09 2.58 32.66
N SER A 161 -34.17 1.42 32.01
CA SER A 161 -35.40 0.60 31.90
C SER A 161 -35.66 -0.29 33.12
N GLY A 162 -34.87 -0.18 34.20
CA GLY A 162 -35.05 -0.93 35.44
C GLY A 162 -34.49 -2.35 35.44
N VAL A 163 -33.72 -2.76 34.42
CA VAL A 163 -33.10 -4.10 34.40
C VAL A 163 -32.05 -4.20 35.51
N SER A 164 -32.15 -5.23 36.34
CA SER A 164 -31.22 -5.45 37.46
C SER A 164 -29.80 -5.80 37.00
N TRP A 165 -28.79 -5.45 37.81
CA TRP A 165 -27.40 -5.84 37.59
C TRP A 165 -27.19 -7.36 37.46
N ASP A 166 -28.01 -8.19 38.12
CA ASP A 166 -27.95 -9.65 37.98
C ASP A 166 -28.28 -10.13 36.55
N LYS A 167 -29.36 -9.59 35.96
CA LYS A 167 -29.75 -9.88 34.58
C LYS A 167 -28.74 -9.37 33.56
N ILE A 168 -28.21 -8.16 33.77
CA ILE A 168 -27.17 -7.59 32.89
C ILE A 168 -25.88 -8.41 32.96
N GLY A 169 -25.42 -8.74 34.17
CA GLY A 169 -24.25 -9.59 34.37
C GLY A 169 -24.41 -10.96 33.70
N LYS A 170 -25.56 -11.62 33.89
CA LYS A 170 -25.88 -12.89 33.20
C LYS A 170 -25.85 -12.77 31.67
N ALA A 171 -26.39 -11.68 31.12
CA ALA A 171 -26.38 -11.45 29.67
C ALA A 171 -24.97 -11.24 29.11
N PHE A 172 -24.09 -10.56 29.86
CA PHE A 172 -22.69 -10.33 29.46
C PHE A 172 -21.75 -11.50 29.80
N GLY A 173 -22.16 -12.41 30.69
CA GLY A 173 -21.34 -13.54 31.14
C GLY A 173 -20.47 -13.26 32.36
N ILE A 174 -20.81 -12.26 33.19
CA ILE A 174 -20.10 -11.94 34.45
C ILE A 174 -21.04 -11.95 35.67
N SER A 175 -20.47 -11.93 36.87
CA SER A 175 -21.25 -11.86 38.11
C SER A 175 -21.98 -10.52 38.25
N ARG A 176 -23.05 -10.50 39.05
CA ARG A 176 -23.76 -9.26 39.42
C ARG A 176 -22.81 -8.18 39.93
N GLN A 177 -21.91 -8.54 40.85
CA GLN A 177 -20.95 -7.59 41.45
C GLN A 177 -19.94 -7.10 40.41
N GLY A 178 -19.53 -7.96 39.46
CA GLY A 178 -18.67 -7.58 38.34
C GLY A 178 -19.35 -6.58 37.40
N ALA A 179 -20.62 -6.81 37.06
CA ALA A 179 -21.41 -5.89 36.24
C ALA A 179 -21.59 -4.53 36.93
N GLN A 180 -21.97 -4.54 38.20
CA GLN A 180 -22.08 -3.31 38.99
C GLN A 180 -20.76 -2.55 39.02
N LYS A 181 -19.64 -3.20 39.34
CA LYS A 181 -18.32 -2.56 39.38
C LYS A 181 -17.89 -1.98 38.02
N ARG A 182 -18.26 -2.60 36.91
CA ARG A 182 -17.85 -2.17 35.56
C ARG A 182 -18.63 -0.94 35.07
N TRP A 183 -19.93 -0.90 35.32
CA TRP A 183 -20.83 0.09 34.69
C TRP A 183 -21.53 1.03 35.66
N GLU A 184 -21.43 0.82 36.97
CA GLU A 184 -21.90 1.81 37.94
C GLU A 184 -20.93 2.98 37.94
N VAL A 185 -21.37 4.11 37.37
CA VAL A 185 -20.62 5.37 37.42
C VAL A 185 -20.47 5.74 38.91
N PRO A 186 -19.24 5.97 39.41
CA PRO A 186 -19.06 6.47 40.77
C PRO A 186 -19.82 7.78 40.93
N PRO A 187 -20.48 8.04 42.07
CA PRO A 187 -21.12 9.32 42.29
C PRO A 187 -20.10 10.44 42.09
N VAL A 188 -20.43 11.42 41.24
CA VAL A 188 -19.65 12.66 41.13
C VAL A 188 -19.70 13.30 42.51
N ASN A 189 -18.56 13.37 43.20
CA ASN A 189 -18.43 14.10 44.44
C ASN A 189 -18.67 15.59 44.15
N MET A 190 -19.92 16.03 44.29
CA MET A 190 -20.23 17.43 44.54
C MET A 190 -19.88 17.72 45.99
N GLU A 191 -18.60 17.97 46.27
CA GLU A 191 -18.22 18.67 47.49
C GLU A 191 -18.66 20.12 47.35
N SER A 192 -19.76 20.42 48.02
CA SER A 192 -20.28 21.76 48.29
C SER A 192 -19.26 22.59 49.07
N ASN A 193 -19.09 23.81 48.58
CA ASN A 193 -18.37 24.95 49.15
C ASN A 193 -18.85 25.33 50.56
#